data_AF-A0A7Y2UR08-F1
#
_entry.id   AF-A0A7Y2UR08-F1
#
_cell.length_a   1.000
_cell.length_b   1.000
_cell.length_c   1.000
_cell.angle_alpha   90.00
_cell.angle_beta   90.00
_cell.angle_gamma   90.00
#
_symmetry.space_group_name_H-M   'P 1'
#
loop_
_entity.id
_entity.type
_entity.pdbx_description
1 polymer ?
#
loop_
_entity_poly.entity_id
_entity_poly.type
_entity_poly.pdbx_seq_one_letter_code
_entity_poly.pdbx_strand_id
1 'polypeptide(L)' 'MPRDAFSHVDTWVFDLDNTLYPPSARLFDLIEVRMTAWMMDALGVDREKADQLRLHYWRTHG' A
#
# COMPACT_ATOMS: atom_id res chain seq x y z
N MET A 1 -21.41 -27.33 -0.88
CA MET A 1 -20.58 -26.46 -1.75
C MET A 1 -19.97 -25.35 -0.89
N PRO A 2 -18.85 -24.71 -1.29
CA PRO A 2 -18.27 -23.60 -0.51
C PRO A 2 -19.28 -22.49 -0.18
N ARG A 3 -20.21 -22.21 -1.10
CA ARG A 3 -21.31 -21.25 -0.90
C ARG A 3 -22.17 -21.54 0.34
N ASP A 4 -22.47 -22.81 0.62
CA ASP A 4 -23.34 -23.18 1.75
C ASP A 4 -22.67 -22.87 3.10
N ALA A 5 -21.33 -23.02 3.14
CA ALA A 5 -20.53 -22.73 4.33
C ALA A 5 -20.51 -21.24 4.69
N PHE A 6 -20.71 -20.34 3.72
CA PHE A 6 -20.73 -18.89 3.93
C PHE A 6 -22.14 -18.28 3.92
N SER A 7 -23.18 -19.11 3.89
CA SER A 7 -24.59 -18.65 3.80
C SER A 7 -25.06 -17.75 4.95
N HIS A 8 -24.36 -17.80 6.09
CA HIS A 8 -24.64 -17.00 7.28
C HIS A 8 -23.85 -15.67 7.33
N VAL A 9 -22.95 -15.43 6.38
CA VAL A 9 -22.12 -14.21 6.34
C VAL A 9 -22.85 -13.15 5.53
N ASP A 10 -23.19 -12.03 6.16
CA ASP A 10 -23.89 -10.90 5.53
C ASP A 10 -22.96 -9.75 5.12
N THR A 11 -21.74 -9.72 5.65
CA THR A 11 -20.79 -8.61 5.50
C THR A 11 -19.43 -9.12 5.06
N TRP A 12 -18.90 -8.49 4.01
CA TRP A 12 -17.60 -8.83 3.43
C TRP A 12 -16.72 -7.59 3.38
N VAL A 13 -15.49 -7.74 3.86
CA VAL A 13 -14.44 -6.73 3.70
C VAL A 13 -13.48 -7.26 2.66
N PHE A 14 -13.28 -6.46 1.61
CA PHE A 14 -12.27 -6.72 0.60
C PHE A 14 -11.19 -5.66 0.73
N ASP A 15 -9.95 -6.11 0.72
CA ASP A 15 -8.83 -5.22 0.50
C ASP A 15 -8.97 -4.59 -0.90
N LEU A 16 -8.49 -3.36 -1.04
CA LEU A 16 -8.54 -2.61 -2.29
C LEU A 16 -7.33 -2.99 -3.14
N ASP A 17 -6.14 -2.77 -2.58
CA ASP A 17 -4.90 -2.76 -3.31
C ASP A 17 -4.44 -4.19 -3.62
N ASN A 18 -4.06 -4.45 -4.88
CA ASN A 18 -3.69 -5.79 -5.35
C ASN A 18 -4.78 -6.88 -5.19
N THR A 19 -5.99 -6.50 -4.79
CA THR A 19 -7.16 -7.38 -4.62
C THR A 19 -8.26 -7.01 -5.61
N LEU A 20 -8.73 -5.75 -5.59
CA LEU A 20 -9.74 -5.27 -6.55
C LEU A 20 -9.13 -4.84 -7.89
N TYR A 21 -7.83 -4.54 -7.90
CA TYR A 21 -7.07 -4.33 -9.13
C TYR A 21 -5.77 -5.16 -9.10
N PRO A 22 -5.25 -5.58 -10.26
CA PRO A 22 -4.06 -6.42 -10.30
C PRO A 22 -2.77 -5.62 -10.04
N PRO A 23 -1.73 -6.23 -9.46
CA PRO A 23 -0.41 -5.60 -9.28
C PRO A 23 0.22 -5.06 -10.58
N SER A 24 -0.17 -5.63 -11.73
CA SER A 24 0.28 -5.17 -13.05
C SER A 24 -0.16 -3.75 -13.41
N ALA A 25 -1.14 -3.18 -12.68
CA ALA A 25 -1.48 -1.77 -12.78
C ALA A 25 -0.35 -0.83 -12.29
N ARG A 26 0.61 -1.36 -11.51
CA ARG A 26 1.81 -0.65 -11.04
C ARG A 26 1.52 0.70 -10.37
N LEU A 27 0.39 0.79 -9.65
CA LEU A 27 -0.02 2.01 -8.97
C LEU A 27 0.99 2.40 -7.87
N PHE A 28 1.51 1.41 -7.14
CA PHE A 28 2.48 1.63 -6.08
C PHE A 28 3.75 2.32 -6.61
N ASP A 29 4.29 1.91 -7.75
CA ASP A 29 5.48 2.54 -8.34
C ASP A 29 5.32 4.06 -8.53
N LEU A 30 4.12 4.50 -8.93
CA LEU A 30 3.82 5.93 -9.10
C LEU A 30 3.68 6.65 -7.74
N ILE A 31 3.10 5.98 -6.75
CA ILE A 31 2.95 6.50 -5.39
C ILE A 31 4.31 6.64 -4.72
N GLU A 32 5.20 5.66 -4.86
CA GLU A 32 6.53 5.66 -4.24
C GLU A 32 7.35 6.88 -4.65
N VAL A 33 7.37 7.22 -5.94
CA VAL A 33 8.11 8.41 -6.43
C VAL A 33 7.58 9.69 -5.78
N ARG A 34 6.26 9.83 -5.68
CA ARG A 34 5.63 11.01 -5.08
C ARG A 34 5.86 11.07 -3.58
N MET A 35 5.78 9.93 -2.90
CA MET A 35 5.98 9.84 -1.46
C MET A 35 7.42 10.15 -1.08
N THR A 36 8.41 9.60 -1.80
CA THR A 36 9.82 9.93 -1.57
C THR A 36 10.09 11.42 -1.80
N ALA A 37 9.57 12.01 -2.88
CA ALA A 37 9.71 13.45 -3.13
C ALA A 37 9.11 14.30 -2.00
N TRP A 38 7.89 13.97 -1.57
CA TRP A 38 7.25 14.66 -0.46
C TRP A 38 8.04 14.53 0.85
N MET A 39 8.59 13.34 1.15
CA MET A 39 9.40 13.14 2.35
C MET A 39 10.70 13.93 2.35
N MET A 40 11.36 14.05 1.18
CA MET A 40 12.54 14.91 1.04
C MET A 40 12.20 16.36 1.40
N ASP A 41 11.09 16.88 0.85
CA ASP A 41 10.66 18.26 1.11
C ASP A 41 10.19 18.47 2.55
N ALA A 42 9.40 17.54 3.09
CA ALA A 42 8.81 17.67 4.42
C ALA A 42 9.81 17.49 5.56
N LEU A 43 10.85 16.67 5.36
CA LEU A 43 11.83 16.33 6.40
C LEU A 43 13.21 16.95 6.15
N GLY A 44 13.43 17.57 4.97
CA GLY A 44 14.71 18.16 4.59
C GLY A 44 15.83 17.13 4.44
N VAL A 45 15.50 15.91 4.01
CA VAL A 45 16.44 14.79 3.87
C VAL A 45 16.72 14.48 2.40
N ASP A 46 17.86 13.84 2.13
CA ASP A 46 18.15 13.34 0.78
C ASP A 46 17.23 12.16 0.38
N ARG A 47 17.30 11.81 -0.90
CA ARG A 47 16.48 10.75 -1.48
C ARG A 47 16.74 9.38 -0.86
N GLU A 48 17.99 9.05 -0.54
CA GLU A 48 18.36 7.76 0.03
C GLU A 48 17.74 7.62 1.43
N LYS A 49 17.87 8.67 2.24
CA LYS A 49 17.29 8.70 3.58
C LYS A 49 15.77 8.71 3.53
N ALA A 50 15.16 9.44 2.60
CA ALA A 50 13.71 9.41 2.37
C ALA A 50 13.22 8.00 2.01
N ASP A 51 13.90 7.31 1.09
CA ASP A 51 13.56 5.93 0.70
C ASP A 51 13.72 4.95 1.88
N GLN A 52 14.79 5.08 2.67
CA GLN A 52 14.98 4.27 3.88
C GLN A 52 13.86 4.49 4.90
N LEU A 53 13.46 5.75 5.14
CA LEU A 53 12.37 6.09 6.06
C LEU A 53 11.03 5.59 5.54
N ARG A 54 10.76 5.72 4.24
CA ARG A 54 9.54 5.19 3.61
C ARG A 54 9.41 3.68 3.84
N LEU A 55 10.48 2.93 3.57
CA LEU A 55 10.51 1.48 3.81
C LEU A 55 10.38 1.13 5.30
N HIS A 56 11.00 1.92 6.18
CA HIS A 56 10.89 1.73 7.62
C HIS A 56 9.44 1.91 8.08
N TYR A 57 8.78 3.00 7.67
CA TYR A 57 7.41 3.30 8.05
C TYR A 57 6.41 2.29 7.47
N TRP A 58 6.57 1.89 6.21
CA TRP A 58 5.74 0.82 5.63
C TRP A 58 5.85 -0.49 6.42
N ARG A 59 7.05 -0.86 6.87
CA ARG A 59 7.24 -2.07 7.69
C ARG A 59 6.70 -1.96 9.10
N THR A 60 6.67 -0.76 9.68
CA THR A 60 6.25 -0.53 11.07
C THR A 60 4.77 -0.21 11.21
N HIS A 61 4.13 0.32 10.17
CA HIS A 61 2.76 0.81 10.22
C HIS A 61 1.80 0.18 9.19
N GLY A 62 2.31 -0.57 8.22
CA GLY A 62 1.54 -1.07 7.07
C GLY A 62 1.46 -0.05 5.94
#